data_AF-A0A2V9AIE1-F1
#
_entry.id   AF-A0A2V9AIE1-F1
#
_cell.length_a   1.000
_cell.length_b   1.000
_cell.length_c   1.000
_cell.angle_alpha   90.00
_cell.angle_beta   90.00
_cell.angle_gamma   90.00
#
_symmetry.space_group_name_H-M   'P 1'
#
loop_
_entity.id
_entity.type
_entity.pdbx_description
1 polymer ?
#
loop_
_entity_poly.entity_id
_entity_poly.type
_entity_poly.pdbx_seq_one_letter_code
_entity_poly.pdbx_strand_id
1 'polypeptide(L)' 'MVVKQAREAARLWMVEEASGIRGFCGAYTAGSTNWLPDDADLTTASDLDIMVVLADQNQVGGRT' A
#
# COMPACT_ATOMS: atom_id res chain seq x y z
N MET A 1 6.06 -17.95 -0.26
CA MET A 1 6.35 -16.58 -0.73
C MET A 1 7.13 -15.90 0.36
N VAL A 2 8.16 -15.12 0.03
CA VAL A 2 8.88 -14.31 1.04
C VAL A 2 8.31 -12.90 1.09
N VAL A 3 8.51 -12.21 2.22
CA VAL A 3 8.00 -10.83 2.45
C VAL A 3 8.37 -9.88 1.31
N LYS A 4 9.59 -9.96 0.77
CA LYS A 4 10.02 -9.14 -0.37
C LYS A 4 9.13 -9.30 -1.60
N GLN A 5 8.74 -10.52 -1.92
CA GLN A 5 7.88 -10.80 -3.08
C GLN A 5 6.47 -10.24 -2.87
N ALA A 6 5.95 -10.33 -1.64
CA ALA A 6 4.65 -9.76 -1.29
C ALA A 6 4.66 -8.23 -1.38
N ARG A 7 5.70 -7.57 -0.85
CA ARG A 7 5.87 -6.11 -0.97
C ARG A 7 5.99 -5.66 -2.42
N GLU A 8 6.68 -6.42 -3.27
CA GLU A 8 6.78 -6.10 -4.69
C GLU A 8 5.43 -6.27 -5.41
N ALA A 9 4.66 -7.32 -5.11
CA ALA A 9 3.30 -7.47 -5.61
C ALA A 9 2.40 -6.32 -5.14
N ALA A 10 2.51 -5.89 -3.88
CA ALA A 10 1.82 -4.73 -3.33
C ALA A 10 2.18 -3.46 -4.13
N ARG A 11 3.48 -3.24 -4.36
CA ARG A 11 4.00 -2.07 -5.07
C ARG A 11 3.47 -2.01 -6.50
N LEU A 12 3.45 -3.14 -7.22
CA LEU A 12 2.89 -3.21 -8.57
C LEU A 12 1.41 -2.85 -8.57
N TRP A 13 0.62 -3.47 -7.69
CA TRP A 13 -0.80 -3.13 -7.55
C TRP A 13 -1.03 -1.66 -7.19
N MET A 14 -0.22 -1.07 -6.30
CA MET A 14 -0.32 0.35 -5.95
C MET A 14 -0.10 1.27 -7.17
N VAL A 15 0.83 0.91 -8.05
CA VAL A 15 1.17 1.68 -9.25
C VAL A 15 0.15 1.48 -10.37
N GLU A 16 -0.40 0.29 -10.53
CA GLU A 16 -1.32 -0.04 -11.62
C GLU A 16 -2.77 0.34 -11.29
N GLU A 17 -3.18 0.14 -10.04
CA GLU A 17 -4.57 0.26 -9.61
C GLU A 17 -4.77 1.45 -8.67
N ALA A 18 -4.02 1.50 -7.56
CA ALA A 18 -4.30 2.49 -6.51
C ALA A 18 -4.06 3.94 -6.97
N SER A 19 -3.07 4.18 -7.84
CA SER A 19 -2.80 5.51 -8.40
C SER A 19 -3.95 6.06 -9.25
N GLY A 20 -4.85 5.21 -9.74
CA GLY A 20 -6.06 5.62 -10.46
C GLY A 20 -7.17 6.16 -9.56
N ILE A 21 -7.06 5.99 -8.24
CA ILE A 21 -8.10 6.43 -7.30
C ILE A 21 -8.11 7.96 -7.23
N ARG A 22 -9.29 8.58 -7.38
CA ARG A 22 -9.44 10.03 -7.27
C ARG A 22 -8.89 10.53 -5.94
N GLY A 23 -7.98 11.50 -6.01
CA GLY A 23 -7.35 12.09 -4.83
C GLY A 23 -6.20 11.27 -4.26
N PHE A 24 -5.70 10.25 -4.96
CA PHE A 24 -4.54 9.47 -4.50
C PHE A 24 -3.33 10.36 -4.18
N CYS A 25 -2.82 10.22 -2.96
CA CYS A 25 -1.62 10.88 -2.47
C CYS A 25 -0.45 9.91 -2.25
N GLY A 26 -0.74 8.61 -2.14
CA GLY A 26 0.27 7.58 -1.91
C GLY A 26 -0.36 6.32 -1.33
N ALA A 27 0.46 5.28 -1.22
CA ALA A 27 0.11 4.04 -0.54
C ALA A 27 1.34 3.42 0.12
N TYR A 28 1.11 2.61 1.15
CA TYR A 28 2.17 1.90 1.87
C TYR A 28 1.65 0.57 2.41
N THR A 29 2.56 -0.39 2.60
CA THR A 29 2.25 -1.68 3.25
C THR A 29 2.14 -1.52 4.76
N ALA A 30 1.22 -2.24 5.39
CA ALA A 30 1.02 -2.25 6.83
C ALA A 30 1.08 -3.68 7.40
N GLY A 31 0.76 -3.79 8.70
CA GLY A 31 0.68 -5.07 9.39
C GLY A 31 2.01 -5.83 9.43
N SER A 32 1.92 -7.15 9.51
CA SER A 32 3.08 -8.03 9.70
C SER A 32 4.16 -7.82 8.62
N THR A 33 3.74 -7.58 7.38
CA THR A 33 4.63 -7.35 6.25
C THR A 33 5.38 -6.02 6.33
N ASN A 34 5.06 -5.11 7.25
CA ASN A 34 5.79 -3.84 7.39
C ASN A 34 7.11 -3.97 8.16
N TRP A 35 7.22 -4.87 9.14
CA TRP A 35 8.41 -5.00 9.98
C TRP A 35 9.16 -6.33 9.84
N LEU A 36 8.55 -7.34 9.24
CA LEU A 36 9.26 -8.59 8.95
C LEU A 36 10.42 -8.34 7.96
N PRO A 37 11.53 -9.09 8.10
CA PRO A 37 12.64 -8.99 7.16
C PRO A 37 12.24 -9.54 5.79
N ASP A 38 12.92 -9.07 4.75
CA ASP A 38 12.58 -9.36 3.35
C ASP A 38 12.59 -10.86 2.99
N ASP A 39 13.45 -11.63 3.66
CA ASP A 39 13.65 -13.07 3.47
C ASP A 39 12.77 -13.93 4.39
N ALA A 40 11.98 -13.32 5.29
CA ALA A 40 11.03 -14.08 6.09
C ALA A 40 9.96 -14.73 5.20
N ASP A 41 9.62 -15.97 5.54
CA ASP A 41 8.50 -16.68 4.94
C ASP A 41 7.17 -16.04 5.37
N LEU A 42 6.32 -15.76 4.37
CA LEU A 42 4.91 -15.48 4.59
C LEU A 42 4.15 -16.81 4.66
N THR A 43 3.49 -17.04 5.79
CA THR A 43 2.66 -18.24 5.97
C THR A 43 1.46 -18.21 5.04
N THR A 44 0.89 -19.36 4.71
CA THR A 44 -0.31 -19.44 3.86
C THR A 44 -1.56 -18.83 4.49
N ALA A 45 -1.54 -18.62 5.82
CA ALA A 45 -2.61 -17.96 6.55
C ALA A 45 -2.40 -16.44 6.66
N SER A 46 -1.24 -15.93 6.23
CA SER A 46 -0.94 -14.50 6.28
C SER A 46 -1.61 -13.76 5.15
N ASP A 47 -2.11 -12.56 5.45
CA ASP A 47 -2.57 -11.55 4.52
C ASP A 47 -1.48 -10.51 4.23
N LEU A 48 -1.84 -9.52 3.41
CA LEU A 48 -1.00 -8.38 3.04
C LEU A 48 -1.86 -7.12 3.13
N ASP A 49 -1.52 -6.25 4.07
CA ASP A 49 -2.23 -4.99 4.29
C ASP A 49 -1.65 -3.85 3.43
N ILE A 50 -2.52 -3.12 2.74
CA ILE A 50 -2.18 -1.91 1.99
C ILE A 50 -3.04 -0.75 2.48
N MET A 51 -2.38 0.34 2.89
CA MET A 51 -3.01 1.60 3.23
C MET A 51 -2.92 2.54 2.04
N VAL A 52 -4.06 3.09 1.60
CA VAL A 52 -4.15 4.08 0.53
C VAL A 52 -4.49 5.43 1.13
N VAL A 53 -3.66 6.43 0.86
CA VAL A 53 -3.84 7.81 1.33
C VAL A 53 -4.52 8.62 0.24
N LEU A 54 -5.66 9.21 0.56
CA LEU A 54 -6.42 10.06 -0.35
C LEU A 54 -6.50 11.48 0.23
N ALA A 55 -6.40 12.48 -0.65
CA ALA A 55 -6.70 13.86 -0.32
C ALA A 55 -8.18 13.98 0.07
N ASP A 56 -8.43 14.78 1.10
CA ASP A 56 -9.79 15.16 1.45
C ASP A 56 -10.42 15.93 0.28
N GLN A 57 -11.56 15.44 -0.22
CA GLN A 57 -12.27 16.03 -1.36
C GLN A 57 -12.78 17.45 -1.05
N ASN A 58 -12.83 17.84 0.23
CA ASN A 58 -13.21 19.19 0.66
C ASN A 58 -12.03 20.19 0.71
N GLN A 59 -10.78 19.79 0.47
CA GLN A 59 -9.63 20.71 0.50
C GLN A 59 -9.39 21.50 -0.79
N VAL A 60 -10.18 21.27 -1.86
CA VAL A 60 -10.00 21.96 -3.16
C VAL A 60 -10.39 23.45 -3.11
N GLY A 61 -11.07 23.92 -2.05
CA GLY A 61 -11.56 25.30 -1.94
C GLY A 61 -10.75 26.27 -1.06
N GLY A 62 -9.64 25.83 -0.45
CA GLY A 62 -9.06 26.50 0.73
C GLY A 62 -7.68 27.14 0.57
N ARG A 63 -7.25 27.53 -0.64
CA ARG A 63 -5.98 28.25 -0.83
C ARG A 63 -6.20 29.42 -1.79
N THR A 64 -6.72 30.52 -1.24
CA THR A 64 -6.56 31.88 -1.78
C THR A 64 -5.19 32.42 -1.41
#